data_AF-C5RZG9-F1
#
_entry.id   AF-C5RZG9-F1
#
_cell.length_a   1.000
_cell.length_b   1.000
_cell.length_c   1.000
_cell.angle_alpha   90.00
_cell.angle_beta   90.00
_cell.angle_gamma   90.00
#
_symmetry.space_group_name_H-M   'P 1'
#
loop_
_entity.id
_entity.type
_entity.pdbx_description
1 polymer ?
#
loop_
_entity_poly.entity_id
_entity_poly.type
_entity_poly.pdbx_seq_one_letter_code
_entity_poly.pdbx_strand_id
1 'polypeptide(L)'
;MSHSICNKLKQHFSKHPCCCIALLIPFIPYILWVSFFYDMILAEIITPYRCDMWKGKEVEVFLTPEEWRKLSGVNESLKGTEWVYYPTIEGKPETDPFFIKNQGLYQQVMYFDEHRHYLSSINNKYPNLNIYVYIYPKTIFGHDTFVLYDSKLEQKIIQYNIIKGYFRNPLSGLPESFDCNKNEMSNASKLIENYLNN
;
A
#
# COMPACT_ATOMS: atom_id res chain seq x y z
N MET A 1 -17.95 -51.33 7.73
CA MET A 1 -16.68 -51.67 7.03
C MET A 1 -15.55 -50.67 7.31
N SER A 2 -15.83 -49.36 7.43
CA SER A 2 -14.85 -48.30 7.76
C SER A 2 -14.10 -48.47 9.10
N HIS A 3 -14.79 -48.94 10.17
CA HIS A 3 -14.20 -49.11 11.50
C HIS A 3 -13.04 -50.13 11.60
N SER A 4 -13.07 -51.17 10.75
CA SER A 4 -12.04 -52.24 10.74
C SER A 4 -10.71 -51.77 10.16
N ILE A 5 -10.76 -50.88 9.15
CA ILE A 5 -9.58 -50.33 8.48
C ILE A 5 -8.85 -49.35 9.41
N CYS A 6 -9.60 -48.48 10.09
CA CYS A 6 -9.05 -47.50 11.03
C CYS A 6 -8.35 -48.18 12.22
N ASN A 7 -8.93 -49.26 12.76
CA ASN A 7 -8.33 -50.02 13.86
C ASN A 7 -7.07 -50.79 13.43
N LYS A 8 -7.04 -51.35 12.21
CA LYS A 8 -5.84 -52.00 11.65
C LYS A 8 -4.71 -51.00 11.38
N LEU A 9 -5.03 -49.83 10.84
CA LEU A 9 -4.07 -48.74 10.69
C LEU A 9 -3.48 -48.33 12.04
N LYS A 10 -4.33 -48.10 13.05
CA LYS A 10 -3.90 -47.69 14.40
C LYS A 10 -2.97 -48.72 15.07
N GLN A 11 -3.25 -50.02 14.92
CA GLN A 11 -2.35 -51.09 15.39
C GLN A 11 -1.01 -51.11 14.62
N HIS A 12 -1.02 -50.85 13.31
CA HIS A 12 0.19 -50.80 12.50
C HIS A 12 1.08 -49.59 12.83
N PHE A 13 0.47 -48.41 13.07
CA PHE A 13 1.15 -47.20 13.53
C PHE A 13 1.77 -47.39 14.93
N SER A 14 1.09 -48.13 15.82
CA SER A 14 1.57 -48.43 17.17
C SER A 14 2.74 -49.42 17.20
N LYS A 15 2.79 -50.39 16.27
CA LYS A 15 3.85 -51.41 16.17
C LYS A 15 5.11 -50.94 15.43
N HIS A 16 4.99 -50.00 14.48
CA HIS A 16 6.11 -49.52 13.66
C HIS A 16 6.22 -47.98 13.66
N PRO A 17 6.40 -47.34 14.83
CA PRO A 17 6.47 -45.88 14.94
C PRO A 17 7.57 -45.30 14.04
N CYS A 18 8.70 -45.99 13.88
CA CYS A 18 9.80 -45.57 13.01
C CYS A 18 9.44 -45.55 11.51
N CYS A 19 8.62 -46.49 11.02
CA CYS A 19 8.19 -46.48 9.60
C CYS A 19 7.24 -45.32 9.30
N CYS A 20 6.40 -44.96 10.26
CA CYS A 20 5.44 -43.87 10.10
C CYS A 20 6.12 -42.50 10.19
N ILE A 21 7.14 -42.37 11.04
CA ILE A 21 8.04 -41.22 11.05
C ILE A 21 8.83 -41.14 9.73
N ALA A 22 9.36 -42.26 9.23
CA ALA A 22 10.06 -42.31 7.94
C ALA A 22 9.19 -41.90 6.73
N LEU A 23 7.88 -42.15 6.77
CA LEU A 23 6.93 -41.70 5.74
C LEU A 23 6.56 -40.22 5.85
N LEU A 24 6.65 -39.61 7.04
CA LEU A 24 6.37 -38.19 7.28
C LEU A 24 7.59 -37.30 7.11
N ILE A 25 8.81 -37.83 7.32
CA ILE A 25 10.09 -37.12 7.14
C ILE A 25 10.19 -36.40 5.79
N PRO A 26 9.79 -36.98 4.64
CA PRO A 26 9.83 -36.28 3.35
C PRO A 26 8.90 -35.07 3.25
N PHE A 27 7.82 -35.05 4.03
CA PHE A 27 6.84 -33.95 4.03
C PHE A 27 7.25 -32.80 4.95
N ILE A 28 8.15 -33.04 5.92
CA ILE A 28 8.63 -31.99 6.84
C ILE A 28 9.34 -30.85 6.10
N PRO A 29 10.31 -31.10 5.19
CA PRO A 29 10.93 -30.04 4.39
C PRO A 29 9.91 -29.26 3.56
N TYR A 30 8.92 -29.95 2.99
CA TYR A 30 7.86 -29.31 2.20
C TYR A 30 6.98 -28.38 3.05
N ILE A 31 6.52 -28.85 4.21
CA ILE A 31 5.72 -28.04 5.15
C ILE A 31 6.52 -26.84 5.66
N LEU A 32 7.79 -27.03 6.01
CA LEU A 32 8.67 -25.95 6.44
C LEU A 32 8.89 -24.93 5.31
N TRP A 33 9.09 -25.40 4.08
CA TRP A 33 9.27 -24.53 2.91
C TRP A 33 8.00 -23.71 2.63
N VAL A 34 6.83 -24.35 2.60
CA VAL A 34 5.55 -23.65 2.41
C VAL A 34 5.29 -22.66 3.55
N SER A 35 5.61 -23.01 4.80
CA SER A 35 5.45 -22.10 5.94
C SER A 35 6.41 -20.91 5.85
N PHE A 36 7.64 -21.12 5.35
CA PHE A 36 8.64 -20.09 5.20
C PHE A 36 8.30 -19.08 4.09
N PHE A 37 7.67 -19.55 3.00
CA PHE A 37 7.23 -18.72 1.88
C PHE A 37 5.74 -18.37 1.92
N TYR A 38 5.05 -18.62 3.04
CA TYR A 38 3.59 -18.57 3.10
C TYR A 38 3.01 -17.23 2.64
N ASP A 39 3.52 -16.11 3.17
CA ASP A 39 3.03 -14.77 2.83
C ASP A 39 3.28 -14.42 1.36
N MET A 40 4.41 -14.85 0.81
CA MET A 40 4.75 -14.64 -0.60
C MET A 40 3.81 -15.44 -1.52
N ILE A 41 3.61 -16.74 -1.23
CA ILE A 41 2.69 -17.60 -1.99
C ILE A 41 1.27 -17.05 -1.91
N LEU A 42 0.84 -16.63 -0.72
CA LEU A 42 -0.48 -16.06 -0.51
C LEU A 42 -0.65 -14.75 -1.30
N ALA A 43 0.38 -13.89 -1.32
CA ALA A 43 0.37 -12.63 -2.05
C ALA A 43 0.28 -12.89 -3.55
N GLU A 44 1.05 -13.83 -4.07
CA GLU A 44 1.03 -14.22 -5.49
C GLU A 44 -0.35 -14.72 -5.93
N ILE A 45 -1.00 -15.58 -5.12
CA ILE A 45 -2.31 -16.15 -5.45
C ILE A 45 -3.43 -15.12 -5.38
N ILE A 46 -3.44 -14.27 -4.34
CA ILE A 46 -4.56 -13.36 -4.06
C ILE A 46 -4.49 -12.09 -4.92
N THR A 47 -3.30 -11.63 -5.30
CA THR A 47 -3.11 -10.35 -6.00
C THR A 47 -3.95 -10.22 -7.25
N PRO A 48 -3.96 -11.18 -8.21
CA PRO A 48 -4.76 -11.05 -9.43
C PRO A 48 -6.25 -10.80 -9.15
N TYR A 49 -6.82 -11.52 -8.18
CA TYR A 49 -8.22 -11.33 -7.79
C TYR A 49 -8.46 -9.94 -7.19
N ARG A 50 -7.53 -9.44 -6.37
CA ARG A 50 -7.62 -8.09 -5.81
C ARG A 50 -7.52 -7.02 -6.91
N CYS A 51 -6.61 -7.18 -7.87
CA CYS A 51 -6.50 -6.29 -9.02
C CYS A 51 -7.84 -6.19 -9.77
N ASP A 52 -8.48 -7.33 -10.05
CA ASP A 52 -9.76 -7.37 -10.75
C ASP A 52 -10.90 -6.75 -9.93
N MET A 53 -10.95 -6.99 -8.62
CA MET A 53 -11.98 -6.44 -7.72
C MET A 53 -11.93 -4.91 -7.61
N TRP A 54 -10.72 -4.34 -7.70
CA TRP A 54 -10.46 -2.92 -7.56
C TRP A 54 -10.44 -2.16 -8.88
N LYS A 55 -10.54 -2.87 -10.01
CA LYS A 55 -10.57 -2.27 -11.33
C LYS A 55 -11.71 -1.24 -11.44
N GLY A 56 -11.35 0.02 -11.73
CA GLY A 56 -12.28 1.15 -11.81
C GLY A 56 -12.69 1.75 -10.46
N LYS A 57 -12.08 1.30 -9.34
CA LYS A 57 -12.29 1.81 -7.98
C LYS A 57 -10.99 2.31 -7.33
N GLU A 58 -9.94 2.45 -8.13
CA GLU A 58 -8.63 2.90 -7.68
C GLU A 58 -8.67 4.37 -7.28
N VAL A 59 -9.63 5.13 -7.79
CA VAL A 59 -9.74 6.58 -7.57
C VAL A 59 -10.98 6.92 -6.77
N GLU A 60 -10.77 7.64 -5.68
CA GLU A 60 -11.83 8.23 -4.88
C GLU A 60 -11.76 9.76 -4.99
N VAL A 61 -12.83 10.36 -5.50
CA VAL A 61 -12.97 11.81 -5.65
C VAL A 61 -13.82 12.34 -4.50
N PHE A 62 -13.25 13.29 -3.74
CA PHE A 62 -13.93 13.97 -2.64
C PHE A 62 -14.39 15.37 -3.05
N LEU A 63 -13.58 16.05 -3.88
CA LEU A 63 -13.91 17.33 -4.48
C LEU A 63 -13.55 17.29 -5.95
N THR A 64 -14.49 17.64 -6.81
CA THR A 64 -14.20 17.93 -8.22
C THR A 64 -13.32 19.18 -8.35
N PRO A 65 -12.60 19.38 -9.47
CA PRO A 65 -11.82 20.59 -9.67
C PRO A 65 -12.66 21.87 -9.56
N GLU A 66 -13.91 21.85 -10.03
CA GLU A 66 -14.84 22.98 -9.95
C GLU A 66 -15.26 23.29 -8.50
N GLU A 67 -15.58 22.26 -7.71
CA GLU A 67 -15.93 22.42 -6.30
C GLU A 67 -14.74 22.94 -5.49
N TRP A 68 -13.55 22.36 -5.71
CA TRP A 68 -12.33 22.81 -5.06
C TRP A 68 -12.03 24.28 -5.38
N ARG A 69 -12.14 24.71 -6.65
CA ARG A 69 -11.94 26.12 -7.04
C ARG A 69 -12.89 27.06 -6.32
N LYS A 70 -14.18 26.70 -6.27
CA LYS A 70 -15.21 27.49 -5.59
C LYS A 70 -14.92 27.64 -4.09
N LEU A 71 -14.44 26.59 -3.43
CA LEU A 71 -14.14 26.60 -1.99
C LEU A 71 -12.81 27.30 -1.68
N SER A 72 -11.78 27.05 -2.47
CA SER A 72 -10.42 27.59 -2.26
C SER A 72 -10.31 29.08 -2.62
N GLY A 73 -11.18 29.55 -3.53
CA GLY A 73 -11.11 30.88 -4.15
C GLY A 73 -10.11 30.96 -5.31
N VAL A 74 -9.57 29.81 -5.75
CA VAL A 74 -8.66 29.72 -6.89
C VAL A 74 -9.47 29.65 -8.18
N ASN A 75 -9.27 30.63 -9.07
CA ASN A 75 -10.05 30.75 -10.30
C ASN A 75 -9.30 30.27 -11.56
N GLU A 76 -8.05 29.85 -11.42
CA GLU A 76 -7.21 29.40 -12.53
C GLU A 76 -6.90 27.90 -12.45
N SER A 77 -6.46 27.34 -13.58
CA SER A 77 -5.94 25.98 -13.66
C SER A 77 -4.54 25.90 -13.03
N LEU A 78 -4.22 24.74 -12.44
CA LEU A 78 -2.86 24.45 -11.94
C LEU A 78 -1.88 24.06 -13.05
N LYS A 79 -2.30 24.08 -14.32
CA LYS A 79 -1.43 23.72 -15.45
C LYS A 79 -0.19 24.62 -15.48
N GLY A 80 0.99 23.99 -15.49
CA GLY A 80 2.28 24.68 -15.51
C GLY A 80 2.80 25.09 -14.12
N THR A 81 2.11 24.73 -13.04
CA THR A 81 2.69 24.74 -11.70
C THR A 81 3.61 23.53 -11.50
N GLU A 82 4.56 23.65 -10.59
CA GLU A 82 5.52 22.57 -10.30
C GLU A 82 5.25 21.97 -8.93
N TRP A 83 5.45 20.66 -8.84
CA TRP A 83 5.42 19.93 -7.58
C TRP A 83 6.84 19.81 -7.03
N VAL A 84 7.08 20.42 -5.88
CA VAL A 84 8.36 20.32 -5.18
C VAL A 84 8.33 19.04 -4.35
N TYR A 85 9.19 18.09 -4.71
CA TYR A 85 9.32 16.82 -4.01
C TYR A 85 10.11 16.98 -2.71
N TYR A 86 9.57 16.45 -1.61
CA TYR A 86 10.21 16.39 -0.31
C TYR A 86 10.56 14.94 0.00
N PRO A 87 11.84 14.56 -0.12
CA PRO A 87 12.23 13.20 0.17
C PRO A 87 12.13 12.98 1.68
N THR A 88 11.26 12.07 2.10
CA THR A 88 11.28 11.52 3.46
C THR A 88 12.47 10.56 3.57
N ILE A 89 13.68 11.10 3.65
CA ILE A 89 14.90 10.33 3.85
C ILE A 89 14.97 9.90 5.32
N GLU A 90 14.93 8.58 5.53
CA GLU A 90 15.56 7.87 6.65
C GLU A 90 15.17 8.28 8.09
N GLY A 91 13.90 8.08 8.45
CA GLY A 91 13.57 7.63 9.81
C GLY A 91 13.81 8.61 10.97
N LYS A 92 14.10 9.89 10.69
CA LYS A 92 14.02 10.94 11.70
C LYS A 92 12.89 11.90 11.34
N PRO A 93 11.82 11.99 12.15
CA PRO A 93 10.98 13.17 12.06
C PRO A 93 11.89 14.35 12.44
N GLU A 94 12.10 15.29 11.53
CA GLU A 94 12.49 16.62 11.97
C GLU A 94 11.30 17.08 12.82
N THR A 95 11.48 17.07 14.14
CA THR A 95 10.44 17.34 15.14
C THR A 95 10.00 18.81 15.15
N ASP A 96 10.37 19.57 14.13
CA ASP A 96 9.96 20.94 13.97
C ASP A 96 9.23 21.11 12.64
N PRO A 97 8.11 21.85 12.61
CA PRO A 97 7.51 22.27 11.36
C PRO A 97 8.57 22.95 10.49
N PHE A 98 8.95 22.31 9.38
CA PHE A 98 9.98 22.84 8.51
C PHE A 98 9.37 23.96 7.67
N PHE A 99 9.86 25.18 7.91
CA PHE A 99 9.52 26.32 7.08
C PHE A 99 10.14 26.13 5.70
N ILE A 100 9.32 25.80 4.72
CA ILE A 100 9.71 25.98 3.33
C ILE A 100 9.60 27.48 3.05
N LYS A 101 10.75 28.15 2.96
CA LYS A 101 10.97 29.51 2.44
C LYS A 101 9.67 30.32 2.28
N ASN A 102 9.27 31.05 3.34
CA ASN A 102 8.15 32.01 3.33
C ASN A 102 6.73 31.48 3.02
N GLN A 103 6.50 30.16 2.98
CA GLN A 103 5.22 29.58 2.52
C GLN A 103 4.35 28.91 3.59
N GLY A 104 4.78 28.90 4.86
CA GLY A 104 3.96 28.45 5.99
C GLY A 104 4.46 27.17 6.66
N LEU A 105 3.61 26.65 7.56
CA LEU A 105 3.88 25.51 8.44
C LEU A 105 3.32 24.24 7.84
N TYR A 106 4.17 23.29 7.45
CA TYR A 106 3.75 22.05 6.81
C TYR A 106 3.72 20.89 7.79
N GLN A 107 2.66 20.07 7.68
CA GLN A 107 2.55 18.84 8.45
C GLN A 107 3.25 17.71 7.69
N GLN A 108 4.39 17.24 8.19
CA GLN A 108 5.14 16.14 7.58
C GLN A 108 4.34 14.84 7.55
N VAL A 109 3.42 14.67 8.51
CA VAL A 109 2.65 13.44 8.71
C VAL A 109 1.18 13.80 8.85
N MET A 110 0.34 13.05 8.14
CA MET A 110 -1.11 13.09 8.24
C MET A 110 -1.68 11.71 8.50
N TYR A 111 -2.84 11.64 9.14
CA TYR A 111 -3.56 10.38 9.33
C TYR A 111 -4.83 10.42 8.48
N PHE A 112 -4.89 9.53 7.48
CA PHE A 112 -6.08 9.31 6.69
C PHE A 112 -6.51 7.86 6.90
N ASP A 113 -7.78 7.66 7.25
CA ASP A 113 -8.37 6.33 7.43
C ASP A 113 -7.53 5.45 8.38
N GLU A 114 -7.07 6.03 9.49
CA GLU A 114 -6.19 5.42 10.52
C GLU A 114 -4.77 5.07 10.05
N HIS A 115 -4.41 5.38 8.80
CA HIS A 115 -3.10 5.12 8.23
C HIS A 115 -2.23 6.39 8.25
N ARG A 116 -0.97 6.20 8.67
CA ARG A 116 0.04 7.26 8.71
C ARG A 116 0.58 7.51 7.31
N HIS A 117 0.25 8.66 6.74
CA HIS A 117 0.77 9.13 5.46
C HIS A 117 1.87 10.17 5.68
N TYR A 118 2.84 10.19 4.78
CA TYR A 118 3.95 11.13 4.81
C TYR A 118 3.81 12.12 3.67
N LEU A 119 4.20 13.38 3.92
CA LEU A 119 4.25 14.40 2.89
C LEU A 119 5.28 14.00 1.82
N SER A 120 4.83 13.92 0.58
CA SER A 120 5.64 13.57 -0.58
C SER A 120 5.99 14.80 -1.40
N SER A 121 5.02 15.68 -1.66
CA SER A 121 5.26 16.88 -2.48
C SER A 121 4.26 17.99 -2.18
N ILE A 122 4.65 19.21 -2.57
CA ILE A 122 3.89 20.44 -2.36
C ILE A 122 3.86 21.23 -3.66
N ASN A 123 2.73 21.86 -3.98
CA ASN A 123 2.63 22.72 -5.14
C ASN A 123 3.36 24.06 -4.91
N ASN A 124 4.24 24.45 -5.84
CA ASN A 124 5.08 25.64 -5.69
C ASN A 124 4.30 26.97 -5.67
N LYS A 125 3.18 27.03 -6.39
CA LYS A 125 2.32 28.21 -6.53
C LYS A 125 1.21 28.22 -5.48
N TYR A 126 0.75 27.04 -5.08
CA TYR A 126 -0.30 26.84 -4.10
C TYR A 126 0.20 26.01 -2.91
N PRO A 127 0.94 26.63 -1.98
CA PRO A 127 1.48 25.99 -0.76
C PRO A 127 0.50 25.17 0.08
N ASN A 128 -0.79 25.46 0.03
CA ASN A 128 -1.80 24.69 0.76
C ASN A 128 -2.12 23.34 0.10
N LEU A 129 -1.68 23.10 -1.14
CA LEU A 129 -1.87 21.85 -1.86
C LEU A 129 -0.69 20.91 -1.66
N ASN A 130 -0.98 19.79 -1.02
CA ASN A 130 0.00 18.80 -0.58
C ASN A 130 -0.37 17.42 -1.10
N ILE A 131 0.63 16.63 -1.47
CA ILE A 131 0.47 15.21 -1.79
C ILE A 131 1.05 14.40 -0.64
N TYR A 132 0.21 13.58 -0.02
CA TYR A 132 0.57 12.66 1.03
C TYR A 132 0.55 11.22 0.51
N VAL A 133 1.52 10.41 0.94
CA VAL A 133 1.66 9.03 0.50
C VAL A 133 1.75 8.07 1.68
N TYR A 134 1.14 6.91 1.54
CA TYR A 134 1.40 5.75 2.40
C TYR A 134 1.78 4.58 1.49
N ILE A 135 2.98 4.05 1.72
CA ILE A 135 3.61 3.04 0.86
C ILE A 135 4.04 1.85 1.73
N TYR A 136 3.93 0.64 1.19
CA TYR A 136 4.27 -0.62 1.86
C TYR A 136 3.45 -0.86 3.14
N PRO A 137 2.12 -1.01 2.99
CA PRO A 137 1.28 -1.42 4.10
C PRO A 137 1.78 -2.73 4.73
N LYS A 138 1.62 -2.83 6.05
CA LYS A 138 2.06 -4.00 6.81
C LYS A 138 1.28 -5.28 6.49
N THR A 139 0.15 -5.17 5.82
CA THR A 139 -0.78 -6.28 5.58
C THR A 139 -0.77 -6.67 4.10
N ILE A 140 -0.89 -7.96 3.84
CA ILE A 140 -1.04 -8.52 2.48
C ILE A 140 -2.25 -7.97 1.72
N PHE A 141 -3.25 -7.47 2.46
CA PHE A 141 -4.47 -6.85 1.94
C PHE A 141 -4.42 -5.33 1.89
N GLY A 142 -3.28 -4.72 2.24
CA GLY A 142 -3.10 -3.29 2.15
C GLY A 142 -3.01 -2.81 0.70
N HIS A 143 -2.96 -1.49 0.54
CA HIS A 143 -2.67 -0.80 -0.71
C HIS A 143 -1.84 0.45 -0.41
N ASP A 144 -1.01 0.86 -1.37
CA ASP A 144 -0.36 2.18 -1.30
C ASP A 144 -1.44 3.22 -1.61
N THR A 145 -1.35 4.39 -0.98
CA THR A 145 -2.31 5.47 -1.17
C THR A 145 -1.59 6.78 -1.46
N PHE A 146 -2.14 7.53 -2.40
CA PHE A 146 -1.74 8.89 -2.73
C PHE A 146 -2.93 9.80 -2.50
N VAL A 147 -2.77 10.81 -1.66
CA VAL A 147 -3.84 11.73 -1.28
C VAL A 147 -3.43 13.13 -1.66
N LEU A 148 -4.20 13.77 -2.54
CA LEU A 148 -4.14 15.21 -2.74
C LEU A 148 -5.00 15.87 -1.67
N TYR A 149 -4.38 16.77 -0.91
CA TYR A 149 -4.99 17.40 0.25
C TYR A 149 -4.81 18.91 0.20
N ASP A 150 -5.87 19.65 0.51
CA ASP A 150 -5.81 21.09 0.72
C ASP A 150 -5.80 21.41 2.21
N SER A 151 -4.68 21.89 2.73
CA SER A 151 -4.52 22.20 4.15
C SER A 151 -5.25 23.47 4.60
N LYS A 152 -5.65 24.35 3.67
CA LYS A 152 -6.46 25.53 3.98
C LYS A 152 -7.93 25.16 4.12
N LEU A 153 -8.41 24.22 3.31
CA LEU A 153 -9.78 23.70 3.38
C LEU A 153 -9.94 22.55 4.38
N GLU A 154 -8.81 21.98 4.83
CA GLU A 154 -8.75 20.77 5.66
C GLU A 154 -9.47 19.57 5.02
N GLN A 155 -9.34 19.40 3.70
CA GLN A 155 -10.09 18.41 2.94
C GLN A 155 -9.22 17.59 1.98
N LYS A 156 -9.51 16.29 1.91
CA LYS A 156 -9.07 15.43 0.79
C LYS A 156 -9.74 15.95 -0.49
N ILE A 157 -8.98 16.06 -1.57
CA ILE A 157 -9.51 16.40 -2.90
C ILE A 157 -9.73 15.11 -3.68
N ILE A 158 -8.68 14.30 -3.77
CA ILE A 158 -8.67 13.02 -4.47
C ILE A 158 -7.71 12.07 -3.79
N GLN A 159 -8.06 10.78 -3.80
CA GLN A 159 -7.22 9.69 -3.34
C GLN A 159 -7.07 8.66 -4.45
N TYR A 160 -5.84 8.18 -4.65
CA TYR A 160 -5.52 7.08 -5.55
C TYR A 160 -4.98 5.90 -4.73
N ASN A 161 -5.58 4.74 -4.92
CA ASN A 161 -5.27 3.49 -4.23
C ASN A 161 -4.53 2.56 -5.21
N ILE A 162 -3.26 2.25 -4.93
CA ILE A 162 -2.47 1.28 -5.71
C ILE A 162 -2.56 -0.09 -5.04
N ILE A 163 -3.14 -1.05 -5.74
CA ILE A 163 -3.34 -2.40 -5.24
C ILE A 163 -2.14 -3.26 -5.58
N LYS A 164 -1.56 -3.92 -4.57
CA LYS A 164 -0.46 -4.87 -4.74
C LYS A 164 -0.57 -5.99 -3.72
N GLY A 165 0.12 -7.10 -3.98
CA GLY A 165 0.35 -8.17 -3.02
C GLY A 165 1.60 -7.93 -2.20
N TYR A 166 1.47 -7.32 -1.04
CA TYR A 166 2.62 -7.04 -0.16
C TYR A 166 3.02 -8.27 0.64
N PHE A 167 4.31 -8.53 0.68
CA PHE A 167 4.89 -9.58 1.51
C PHE A 167 6.26 -9.14 2.02
N ARG A 168 6.73 -9.80 3.07
CA ARG A 168 8.12 -9.67 3.51
C ARG A 168 8.89 -10.81 2.88
N ASN A 169 9.89 -10.49 2.05
CA ASN A 169 10.70 -11.53 1.42
C ASN A 169 11.40 -12.32 2.53
N PRO A 170 11.21 -13.66 2.61
CA PRO A 170 11.70 -14.43 3.73
C PRO A 170 13.23 -14.65 3.69
N LEU A 171 13.87 -14.41 2.54
CA LEU A 171 15.33 -14.44 2.38
C LEU A 171 16.00 -13.11 2.74
N SER A 172 15.48 -11.99 2.25
CA SER A 172 16.08 -10.66 2.47
C SER A 172 15.54 -9.95 3.71
N GLY A 173 14.36 -10.33 4.19
CA GLY A 173 13.64 -9.63 5.25
C GLY A 173 13.14 -8.25 4.83
N LEU A 174 13.23 -7.89 3.55
CA LEU A 174 12.77 -6.61 3.01
C LEU A 174 11.31 -6.70 2.55
N PRO A 175 10.55 -5.59 2.59
CA PRO A 175 9.23 -5.53 1.99
C PRO A 175 9.33 -5.62 0.47
N GLU A 176 8.52 -6.50 -0.12
CA GLU A 176 8.37 -6.68 -1.57
C GLU A 176 6.88 -6.74 -1.93
N SER A 177 6.59 -6.64 -3.23
CA SER A 177 5.22 -6.63 -3.72
C SER A 177 5.06 -7.29 -5.08
N PHE A 178 3.89 -7.88 -5.31
CA PHE A 178 3.40 -8.22 -6.64
C PHE A 178 2.51 -7.10 -7.14
N ASP A 179 2.92 -6.44 -8.22
CA ASP A 179 2.20 -5.29 -8.79
C ASP A 179 1.07 -5.76 -9.72
N CYS A 180 -0.06 -5.05 -9.69
CA CYS A 180 -1.13 -5.25 -10.67
C CYS A 180 -0.72 -4.70 -12.05
N ASN A 181 0.08 -3.63 -12.10
CA ASN A 181 0.66 -3.06 -13.31
C ASN A 181 2.00 -2.35 -13.03
N LYS A 182 3.00 -2.59 -13.90
CA LYS A 182 4.36 -2.06 -13.78
C LYS A 182 4.45 -0.52 -13.72
N ASN A 183 3.44 0.19 -14.23
CA ASN A 183 3.44 1.65 -14.31
C ASN A 183 2.53 2.34 -13.28
N GLU A 184 1.98 1.60 -12.31
CA GLU A 184 0.96 2.13 -11.39
C GLU A 184 1.44 3.33 -10.57
N MET A 185 2.65 3.28 -10.04
CA MET A 185 3.23 4.38 -9.27
C MET A 185 3.33 5.66 -10.10
N SER A 186 3.80 5.55 -11.35
CA SER A 186 3.91 6.69 -12.26
C SER A 186 2.54 7.20 -12.68
N ASN A 187 1.57 6.31 -12.88
CA ASN A 187 0.20 6.66 -13.23
C ASN A 187 -0.51 7.39 -12.07
N ALA A 188 -0.34 6.91 -10.84
CA ALA A 188 -0.87 7.54 -9.64
C ALA A 188 -0.32 8.97 -9.47
N SER A 189 1.01 9.12 -9.52
CA SER A 189 1.66 10.44 -9.43
C SER A 189 1.14 11.40 -10.50
N LYS A 190 1.13 10.97 -11.76
CA LYS A 190 0.64 11.79 -12.88
C LYS A 190 -0.83 12.16 -12.72
N LEU A 191 -1.68 11.24 -12.28
CA LEU A 191 -3.11 11.53 -12.12
C LEU A 191 -3.32 12.56 -11.03
N ILE A 192 -2.69 12.36 -9.87
CA ILE A 192 -2.81 13.25 -8.71
C ILE A 192 -2.26 14.65 -9.03
N GLU A 193 -1.07 14.74 -9.62
CA GLU A 193 -0.42 16.02 -9.96
C GLU A 193 -1.19 16.82 -11.02
N ASN A 194 -1.90 16.14 -11.91
CA ASN A 194 -2.64 16.77 -13.00
C ASN A 194 -4.14 16.93 -12.72
N TYR A 195 -4.65 16.45 -11.58
CA TYR A 195 -6.09 16.40 -11.32
C TYR A 195 -6.77 17.77 -11.43
N LEU A 196 -6.11 18.81 -10.94
CA LEU A 196 -6.60 20.19 -10.92
C LEU A 196 -6.10 21.03 -12.13
N ASN A 197 -5.55 20.39 -13.17
CA ASN A 197 -5.07 21.09 -14.38
C ASN A 197 -6.18 21.42 -15.38
N ASN A 198 -7.38 20.86 -15.21
CA ASN A 198 -8.54 21.12 -16.07
C ASN A 198 -9.42 22.19 -15.44
#